data_AF-A0AAW0PEJ3-F1
#
_entry.id   AF-A0AAW0PEJ3-F1
#
_cell.length_a   1.000
_cell.length_b   1.000
_cell.length_c   1.000
_cell.angle_alpha   90.00
_cell.angle_beta   90.00
_cell.angle_gamma   90.00
#
_symmetry.space_group_name_H-M   'P 1'
#
loop_
_entity.id
_entity.type
_entity.pdbx_description
1 polymer ?
#
loop_
_entity_poly.entity_id
_entity_poly.type
_entity_poly.pdbx_seq_one_letter_code
_entity_poly.pdbx_strand_id
1 'polypeptide(L)'
;MEKICKAMNLQVHQYNAFRRHSRSFLEPAIYHKWKKDQETFFEELKRKGKVAVGGDMRADSPGLSKKLEKLSKEKECQLIKKWLPALKNHIYWVASSSKTGPEKVAKWTSLINHIQNVHTHDDPEFPKCAHPDRVSKDPSKWFQPGTVALYKVGCETSSDYQTSSLEAFHSVIIRFAPKSVVYPFVGMMCRLYLAGMHFNENVKRQQATSKGQALFKVAYPKYKKGKPMAKPVKTKPTYEYVSELMRLVFTEVFPEPGRFVEQLSAVPVPEDLSAQFEKVPKEVVVSAHVSRFSRAAGGPDHDAGTQHTARPDQETPGVSGEQHMQE
;
A
#
# COMPACT_ATOMS: atom_id res chain seq x y z
N MET A 1 29.98 -10.63 7.19
CA MET A 1 29.48 -10.43 8.58
C MET A 1 29.76 -11.62 9.48
N GLU A 2 29.32 -12.84 9.13
CA GLU A 2 29.51 -14.02 9.99
C GLU A 2 30.98 -14.30 10.38
N LYS A 3 31.92 -14.21 9.42
CA LYS A 3 33.37 -14.33 9.68
C LYS A 3 33.90 -13.24 10.63
N ILE A 4 33.35 -12.02 10.56
CA ILE A 4 33.74 -10.89 11.42
C ILE A 4 33.24 -11.11 12.84
N CYS A 5 31.96 -11.49 13.00
CA CYS A 5 31.38 -11.76 14.31
C CYS A 5 32.04 -12.95 15.02
N LYS A 6 32.42 -13.99 14.27
CA LYS A 6 33.17 -15.14 14.80
C LYS A 6 34.57 -14.75 15.28
N ALA A 7 35.27 -13.87 14.54
CA ALA A 7 36.56 -13.31 14.96
C ALA A 7 36.44 -12.42 16.20
N MET A 8 35.29 -11.78 16.41
CA MET A 8 35.00 -10.95 17.58
C MET A 8 34.40 -11.73 18.76
N ASN A 9 34.32 -13.06 18.67
CA ASN A 9 33.70 -13.94 19.67
C ASN A 9 32.24 -13.55 20.02
N LEU A 10 31.52 -12.95 19.07
CA LEU A 10 30.12 -12.58 19.23
C LEU A 10 29.24 -13.80 18.93
N GLN A 11 28.39 -14.19 19.88
CA GLN A 11 27.38 -15.22 19.65
C GLN A 11 26.31 -14.68 18.70
N VAL A 12 26.44 -14.99 17.40
CA VAL A 12 25.42 -14.66 16.41
C VAL A 12 24.43 -15.82 16.32
N HIS A 13 23.19 -15.59 16.73
CA HIS A 13 22.12 -16.56 16.51
C HIS A 13 21.95 -16.81 15.01
N GLN A 14 22.05 -18.08 14.59
CA GLN A 14 21.74 -18.46 13.22
C GLN A 14 20.30 -18.08 12.87
N TYR A 15 20.03 -17.87 11.59
CA TYR A 15 18.69 -17.55 11.10
C TYR A 15 17.62 -18.56 11.59
N ASN A 16 17.98 -19.85 11.64
CA ASN A 16 17.10 -20.90 12.16
C ASN A 16 16.76 -20.71 13.65
N ALA A 17 17.74 -20.31 14.46
CA ALA A 17 17.51 -19.99 15.87
C ALA A 17 16.61 -18.76 16.01
N PHE A 18 16.85 -17.71 15.23
CA PHE A 18 15.95 -16.54 15.20
C PHE A 18 14.51 -16.94 14.81
N ARG A 19 14.34 -17.76 13.76
CA ARG A 19 13.01 -18.21 13.31
C ARG A 19 12.30 -19.07 14.35
N ARG A 20 13.04 -19.92 15.08
CA ARG A 20 12.48 -20.71 16.17
C ARG A 20 11.93 -19.82 17.28
N HIS A 21 12.75 -18.89 17.80
CA HIS A 21 12.29 -17.93 18.82
C HIS A 21 11.12 -17.06 18.31
N SER A 22 11.20 -16.62 17.04
CA SER A 22 10.11 -15.85 16.43
C SER A 22 8.80 -16.64 16.42
N ARG A 23 8.82 -17.93 16.06
CA ARG A 23 7.63 -18.79 16.02
C ARG A 23 7.10 -19.13 17.41
N SER A 24 7.98 -19.31 18.39
CA SER A 24 7.60 -19.71 19.75
C SER A 24 7.09 -18.55 20.61
N PHE A 25 7.53 -17.32 20.36
CA PHE A 25 7.24 -16.19 21.25
C PHE A 25 6.68 -14.98 20.50
N LEU A 26 7.34 -14.54 19.43
CA LEU A 26 7.00 -13.26 18.79
C LEU A 26 5.75 -13.33 17.92
N GLU A 27 5.64 -14.34 17.04
CA GLU A 27 4.47 -14.54 16.16
C GLU A 27 3.18 -14.74 16.99
N PRO A 28 3.17 -15.57 18.05
CA PRO A 28 2.03 -15.68 18.96
C PRO A 28 1.67 -14.35 19.66
N ALA A 29 2.67 -13.61 20.16
CA ALA A 29 2.44 -12.31 20.79
C ALA A 29 1.81 -11.29 19.82
N ILE A 30 2.30 -11.24 18.58
CA ILE A 30 1.76 -10.35 17.53
C ILE A 30 0.31 -10.68 17.24
N TYR A 31 0.01 -11.98 17.05
CA TYR A 31 -1.35 -12.44 16.79
C TYR A 31 -2.29 -12.08 17.94
N HIS A 32 -1.89 -12.39 19.17
CA HIS A 32 -2.67 -12.13 20.37
C HIS A 32 -2.96 -10.64 20.55
N LYS A 33 -1.92 -9.78 20.47
CA LYS A 33 -2.10 -8.33 20.56
C LYS A 33 -3.03 -7.82 19.48
N TRP A 34 -2.82 -8.24 18.22
CA TRP A 34 -3.66 -7.80 17.12
C TRP A 34 -5.13 -8.14 17.33
N LYS A 35 -5.42 -9.36 17.79
CA LYS A 35 -6.79 -9.80 18.11
C LYS A 35 -7.41 -8.94 19.20
N LYS A 36 -6.68 -8.70 20.30
CA LYS A 36 -7.14 -7.86 21.41
C LYS A 36 -7.39 -6.40 20.98
N ASP A 37 -6.47 -5.84 20.19
CA ASP A 37 -6.59 -4.48 19.66
C ASP A 37 -7.80 -4.37 18.70
N GLN A 38 -8.04 -5.38 17.86
CA GLN A 38 -9.21 -5.45 16.98
C GLN A 38 -10.51 -5.58 17.76
N GLU A 39 -10.59 -6.45 18.77
CA GLU A 39 -11.77 -6.61 19.62
C GLU A 39 -12.12 -5.28 20.31
N THR A 40 -11.13 -4.61 20.90
CA THR A 40 -11.29 -3.27 21.51
C THR A 40 -11.82 -2.27 20.48
N PHE A 41 -11.24 -2.26 19.28
CA PHE A 41 -11.65 -1.37 18.21
C PHE A 41 -13.09 -1.66 17.75
N PHE A 42 -13.49 -2.93 17.61
CA PHE A 42 -14.84 -3.30 17.23
C PHE A 42 -15.86 -2.93 18.30
N GLU A 43 -15.55 -3.06 19.59
CA GLU A 43 -16.44 -2.58 20.66
C GLU A 43 -16.62 -1.07 20.63
N GLU A 44 -15.55 -0.30 20.38
CA GLU A 44 -15.68 1.14 20.16
C GLU A 44 -16.57 1.48 18.96
N LEU A 45 -16.43 0.73 17.87
CA LEU A 45 -17.22 0.93 16.65
C LEU A 45 -18.70 0.60 16.89
N LYS A 46 -19.00 -0.50 17.60
CA LYS A 46 -20.37 -0.85 18.01
C LYS A 46 -21.03 0.29 18.79
N ARG A 47 -20.30 0.91 19.72
CA ARG A 47 -20.79 2.07 20.50
C ARG A 47 -21.04 3.31 19.64
N LYS A 48 -20.26 3.52 18.58
CA LYS A 48 -20.42 4.65 17.65
C LYS A 48 -21.62 4.49 16.70
N GLY A 49 -22.19 3.28 16.60
CA GLY A 49 -23.36 3.00 15.75
C GLY A 49 -22.97 2.93 14.27
N LYS A 50 -23.31 3.97 13.48
CA LYS A 50 -23.06 3.96 12.04
C LYS A 50 -21.57 4.17 11.74
N VAL A 51 -20.96 3.18 11.08
CA VAL A 51 -19.56 3.22 10.62
C VAL A 51 -19.54 3.20 9.10
N ALA A 52 -18.82 4.15 8.49
CA ALA A 52 -18.55 4.11 7.06
C ALA A 52 -17.38 3.15 6.80
N VAL A 53 -17.65 2.06 6.07
CA VAL A 53 -16.61 1.13 5.61
C VAL A 53 -16.09 1.63 4.28
N GLY A 54 -14.80 1.97 4.22
CA GLY A 54 -14.12 2.30 2.98
C GLY A 54 -13.39 1.08 2.44
N GLY A 55 -13.72 0.65 1.22
CA GLY A 55 -13.02 -0.45 0.52
C GLY A 55 -12.14 0.06 -0.62
N ASP A 56 -11.05 -0.66 -0.90
CA ASP A 56 -10.33 -0.53 -2.17
C ASP A 56 -11.15 -1.24 -3.25
N MET A 57 -12.16 -0.57 -3.80
CA MET A 57 -12.70 -1.02 -5.07
C MET A 57 -11.64 -0.67 -6.11
N ARG A 58 -10.73 -1.62 -6.39
CA ARG A 58 -9.87 -1.54 -7.57
C ARG A 58 -10.76 -1.61 -8.81
N ALA A 59 -11.40 -0.49 -9.13
CA ALA A 59 -11.76 -0.18 -10.49
C ALA A 59 -10.44 0.20 -11.17
N ASP A 60 -10.04 -0.56 -12.18
CA ASP A 60 -8.94 -0.26 -13.12
C ASP A 60 -9.13 1.05 -13.90
N SER A 61 -9.95 1.97 -13.40
CA SER A 61 -10.19 3.27 -13.97
C SER A 61 -9.09 4.25 -13.54
N PRO A 62 -8.53 5.06 -14.45
CA PRO A 62 -7.61 6.13 -14.07
C PRO A 62 -8.29 7.03 -13.05
N GLY A 63 -7.62 7.35 -11.93
CA GLY A 63 -8.19 8.28 -10.95
C GLY A 63 -8.67 9.58 -11.61
N LEU A 64 -9.69 10.22 -11.03
CA LEU A 64 -10.38 11.41 -11.55
C LEU A 64 -9.44 12.48 -12.16
N SER A 65 -8.29 12.74 -11.53
CA SER A 65 -7.27 13.65 -12.07
C SER A 65 -6.74 13.26 -13.45
N LYS A 66 -6.51 11.96 -13.71
CA LYS A 66 -6.06 11.44 -15.02
C LYS A 66 -7.18 11.48 -16.05
N LYS A 67 -8.44 11.24 -15.65
CA LYS A 67 -9.63 11.39 -16.50
C LYS A 67 -9.78 12.84 -16.95
N LEU A 68 -9.79 13.79 -16.03
CA LEU A 68 -9.83 15.22 -16.35
C LEU A 68 -8.64 15.67 -17.21
N GLU A 69 -7.44 15.13 -16.97
CA GLU A 69 -6.27 15.39 -17.83
C GLU A 69 -6.46 14.85 -19.26
N LYS A 70 -7.05 13.67 -19.43
CA LYS A 70 -7.36 13.11 -20.75
C LYS A 70 -8.37 13.99 -21.48
N LEU A 71 -9.46 14.37 -20.81
CA LEU A 71 -10.50 15.24 -21.37
C LEU A 71 -9.96 16.62 -21.73
N SER A 72 -9.04 17.17 -20.92
CA SER A 72 -8.41 18.47 -21.18
C SER A 72 -7.59 18.53 -22.48
N LYS A 73 -7.26 17.38 -23.07
CA LYS A 73 -6.54 17.27 -24.35
C LYS A 73 -7.48 17.28 -25.55
N GLU A 74 -8.78 17.10 -25.35
CA GLU A 74 -9.78 17.14 -26.43
C GLU A 74 -10.03 18.58 -26.87
N LYS A 75 -10.23 18.80 -28.18
CA LYS A 75 -10.47 20.15 -28.74
C LYS A 75 -11.74 20.79 -28.15
N GLU A 76 -12.78 20.00 -27.95
CA GLU A 76 -14.07 20.43 -27.37
C GLU A 76 -13.99 20.76 -25.86
N CYS A 77 -12.87 20.49 -25.20
CA CYS A 77 -12.71 20.57 -23.75
C CYS A 77 -11.57 21.50 -23.30
N GLN A 78 -11.17 22.46 -24.13
CA GLN A 78 -10.10 23.42 -23.77
C GLN A 78 -10.43 24.24 -22.52
N LEU A 79 -11.71 24.45 -22.22
CA LEU A 79 -12.12 25.11 -20.98
C LEU A 79 -11.78 24.26 -19.74
N ILE A 80 -11.92 22.94 -19.82
CA ILE A 80 -11.46 22.00 -18.78
C ILE A 80 -9.97 22.18 -18.51
N LYS A 81 -9.15 22.38 -19.55
CA LYS A 81 -7.71 22.60 -19.39
C LYS A 81 -7.39 23.84 -18.56
N LYS A 82 -8.14 24.94 -18.76
CA LYS A 82 -8.00 26.18 -17.97
C LYS A 82 -8.43 25.97 -16.51
N TRP A 83 -9.51 25.22 -16.30
CA TRP A 83 -10.09 24.95 -14.98
C TRP A 83 -9.46 23.76 -14.25
N LEU A 84 -8.65 22.94 -14.91
CA LEU A 84 -8.08 21.71 -14.37
C LEU A 84 -7.38 21.91 -13.01
N PRO A 85 -6.57 22.97 -12.78
CA PRO A 85 -6.00 23.22 -11.46
C PRO A 85 -7.05 23.53 -10.38
N ALA A 86 -8.07 24.32 -10.72
CA ALA A 86 -9.15 24.70 -9.82
C ALA A 86 -10.04 23.50 -9.47
N LEU A 87 -10.41 22.71 -10.48
CA LEU A 87 -11.13 21.43 -10.31
C LEU A 87 -10.35 20.55 -9.34
N LYS A 88 -9.08 20.25 -9.61
CA LYS A 88 -8.25 19.42 -8.72
C LYS A 88 -8.18 19.95 -7.29
N ASN A 89 -7.95 21.25 -7.12
CA ASN A 89 -7.86 21.87 -5.79
C ASN A 89 -9.19 21.80 -5.03
N HIS A 90 -10.31 21.98 -5.73
CA HIS A 90 -11.63 21.87 -5.14
C HIS A 90 -11.87 20.46 -4.60
N ILE A 91 -11.45 19.42 -5.33
CA ILE A 91 -11.56 18.02 -4.84
C ILE A 91 -10.86 17.83 -3.51
N TYR A 92 -9.62 18.28 -3.41
CA TYR A 92 -8.87 18.19 -2.16
C TYR A 92 -9.51 19.05 -1.06
N TRP A 93 -10.03 20.24 -1.42
CA TRP A 93 -10.69 21.12 -0.48
C TRP A 93 -11.98 20.53 0.09
N VAL A 94 -12.86 19.95 -0.74
CA VAL A 94 -14.08 19.26 -0.30
C VAL A 94 -13.72 18.14 0.67
N ALA A 95 -12.72 17.32 0.32
CA ALA A 95 -12.29 16.21 1.17
C ALA A 95 -11.67 16.69 2.50
N SER A 96 -10.93 17.80 2.49
CA SER A 96 -10.26 18.33 3.69
C SER A 96 -11.15 19.18 4.60
N SER A 97 -12.19 19.82 4.07
CA SER A 97 -12.99 20.81 4.81
C SER A 97 -14.31 20.26 5.34
N SER A 98 -14.75 19.09 4.85
CA SER A 98 -16.05 18.52 5.20
C SER A 98 -15.95 17.53 6.37
N LYS A 99 -16.91 17.63 7.29
CA LYS A 99 -16.98 16.82 8.50
C LYS A 99 -17.95 15.65 8.36
N THR A 100 -19.00 15.80 7.55
CA THR A 100 -20.04 14.79 7.35
C THR A 100 -20.06 14.27 5.91
N GLY A 101 -20.72 13.13 5.69
CA GLY A 101 -20.97 12.61 4.34
C GLY A 101 -21.87 13.55 3.51
N PRO A 102 -23.03 13.98 4.02
CA PRO A 102 -23.90 14.95 3.33
C PRO A 102 -23.21 16.24 2.94
N GLU A 103 -22.40 16.83 3.82
CA GLU A 103 -21.64 18.06 3.52
C GLU A 103 -20.64 17.86 2.36
N LYS A 104 -20.02 16.67 2.25
CA LYS A 104 -19.15 16.34 1.11
C LYS A 104 -19.94 16.31 -0.18
N VAL A 105 -21.11 15.66 -0.17
CA VAL A 105 -21.99 15.56 -1.34
C VAL A 105 -22.49 16.94 -1.76
N ALA A 106 -22.91 17.78 -0.81
CA ALA A 106 -23.38 19.14 -1.07
C ALA A 106 -22.28 20.02 -1.68
N LYS A 107 -21.09 20.04 -1.08
CA LYS A 107 -19.93 20.76 -1.62
C LYS A 107 -19.44 20.21 -2.95
N TRP A 108 -19.61 18.90 -3.19
CA TRP A 108 -19.23 18.27 -4.44
C TRP A 108 -20.18 18.64 -5.57
N THR A 109 -21.48 18.51 -5.31
CA THR A 109 -22.54 18.78 -6.28
C THR A 109 -22.57 20.26 -6.64
N SER A 110 -22.23 21.13 -5.67
CA SER A 110 -22.11 22.57 -5.91
C SER A 110 -20.99 22.95 -6.87
N LEU A 111 -19.98 22.10 -7.11
CA LEU A 111 -18.91 22.36 -8.09
C LEU A 111 -19.48 22.63 -9.48
N ILE A 112 -20.49 21.88 -9.89
CA ILE A 112 -21.12 22.01 -11.21
C ILE A 112 -21.79 23.39 -11.35
N ASN A 113 -22.41 23.87 -10.28
CA ASN A 113 -22.95 25.23 -10.22
C ASN A 113 -21.82 26.27 -10.23
N HIS A 114 -20.79 26.07 -9.40
CA HIS A 114 -19.67 26.98 -9.25
C HIS A 114 -18.93 27.24 -10.58
N ILE A 115 -18.64 26.20 -11.36
CA ILE A 115 -17.94 26.34 -12.66
C ILE A 115 -18.82 26.98 -13.75
N GLN A 116 -20.13 27.08 -13.52
CA GLN A 116 -21.09 27.82 -14.34
C GLN A 116 -21.36 29.23 -13.79
N ASN A 117 -20.57 29.69 -12.83
CA ASN A 117 -20.72 30.98 -12.13
C ASN A 117 -21.99 31.09 -11.27
N VAL A 118 -22.57 29.97 -10.84
CA VAL A 118 -23.69 29.91 -9.91
C VAL A 118 -23.14 29.60 -8.52
N HIS A 119 -23.11 30.59 -7.63
CA HIS A 119 -22.47 30.48 -6.31
C HIS A 119 -23.45 30.27 -5.15
N THR A 120 -24.75 30.29 -5.42
CA THR A 120 -25.85 29.94 -4.50
C THR A 120 -26.45 28.61 -4.89
N HIS A 121 -26.80 27.79 -3.91
CA HIS A 121 -27.19 26.39 -4.09
C HIS A 121 -28.43 26.08 -3.25
N ASP A 122 -29.30 25.21 -3.77
CA ASP A 122 -30.54 24.81 -3.08
C ASP A 122 -30.27 23.86 -1.91
N ASP A 123 -29.09 23.26 -1.84
CA ASP A 123 -28.70 22.32 -0.79
C ASP A 123 -28.39 23.04 0.53
N PRO A 124 -29.13 22.77 1.62
CA PRO A 124 -28.96 23.46 2.90
C PRO A 124 -27.64 23.12 3.61
N GLU A 125 -26.98 22.00 3.28
CA GLU A 125 -25.68 21.62 3.86
C GLU A 125 -24.52 22.47 3.29
N PHE A 126 -24.72 23.06 2.10
CA PHE A 126 -23.77 23.99 1.50
C PHE A 126 -24.47 25.02 0.58
N PRO A 127 -25.16 26.02 1.16
CA PRO A 127 -26.06 26.90 0.40
C PRO A 127 -25.35 27.99 -0.40
N LYS A 128 -24.08 28.30 -0.08
CA LYS A 128 -23.27 29.30 -0.80
C LYS A 128 -21.79 28.92 -0.84
N CYS A 129 -21.11 29.25 -1.94
CA CYS A 129 -19.67 29.08 -2.10
C CYS A 129 -18.86 29.77 -0.97
N ALA A 130 -17.80 29.10 -0.49
CA ALA A 130 -16.99 29.52 0.66
C ALA A 130 -15.89 30.55 0.32
N HIS A 131 -16.16 31.44 -0.63
CA HIS A 131 -15.29 32.56 -0.99
C HIS A 131 -16.14 33.75 -1.45
N PRO A 132 -15.60 34.99 -1.40
CA PRO A 132 -16.27 36.14 -1.99
C PRO A 132 -16.57 35.89 -3.48
N ASP A 133 -17.68 36.44 -3.97
CA ASP A 133 -18.11 36.26 -5.36
C ASP A 133 -17.05 36.89 -6.28
N ARG A 134 -16.32 36.04 -7.02
CA ARG A 134 -15.33 36.50 -8.01
C ARG A 134 -16.06 36.91 -9.28
N VAL A 135 -16.36 38.20 -9.39
CA VAL A 135 -17.10 38.78 -10.51
C VAL A 135 -16.20 38.87 -11.75
N SER A 136 -16.09 37.79 -12.53
CA SER A 136 -15.71 37.91 -13.94
C SER A 136 -16.96 37.73 -14.79
N LYS A 137 -17.46 38.83 -15.37
CA LYS A 137 -18.63 38.82 -16.26
C LYS A 137 -18.37 38.23 -17.65
N ASP A 138 -17.12 37.82 -17.92
CA ASP A 138 -16.71 37.24 -19.19
C ASP A 138 -17.24 35.80 -19.32
N PRO A 139 -18.22 35.54 -20.21
CA PRO A 139 -18.85 34.22 -20.35
C PRO A 139 -17.86 33.16 -20.85
N SER A 140 -16.78 33.56 -21.53
CA SER A 140 -15.77 32.63 -22.08
C SER A 140 -14.93 31.93 -21.01
N LYS A 141 -15.00 32.41 -19.77
CA LYS A 141 -14.30 31.83 -18.61
C LYS A 141 -15.12 30.80 -17.87
N TRP A 142 -16.41 30.69 -18.13
CA TRP A 142 -17.33 29.82 -17.40
C TRP A 142 -17.90 28.73 -18.29
N PHE A 143 -18.24 27.60 -17.69
CA PHE A 143 -18.90 26.54 -18.40
C PHE A 143 -20.34 26.96 -18.72
N GLN A 144 -20.78 26.64 -19.93
CA GLN A 144 -22.15 26.88 -20.34
C GLN A 144 -23.00 25.64 -20.07
N PRO A 145 -24.25 25.80 -19.60
CA PRO A 145 -25.19 24.69 -19.44
C PRO A 145 -25.32 23.87 -20.74
N GLY A 146 -25.46 22.55 -20.62
CA GLY A 146 -25.66 21.65 -21.77
C GLY A 146 -24.42 21.38 -22.62
N THR A 147 -23.24 21.91 -22.27
CA THR A 147 -22.01 21.62 -23.02
C THR A 147 -21.47 20.22 -22.73
N VAL A 148 -20.89 19.59 -23.76
CA VAL A 148 -20.20 18.29 -23.64
C VAL A 148 -19.09 18.32 -22.58
N ALA A 149 -18.39 19.46 -22.46
CA ALA A 149 -17.36 19.66 -21.44
C ALA A 149 -17.92 19.67 -20.01
N LEU A 150 -19.08 20.31 -19.78
CA LEU A 150 -19.75 20.33 -18.48
C LEU A 150 -20.25 18.93 -18.10
N TYR A 151 -20.90 18.24 -19.04
CA TYR A 151 -21.38 16.86 -18.86
C TYR A 151 -20.23 15.91 -18.49
N LYS A 152 -19.11 15.98 -19.23
CA LYS A 152 -17.91 15.17 -18.97
C LYS A 152 -17.27 15.45 -17.62
N VAL A 153 -17.24 16.71 -17.16
CA VAL A 153 -16.78 17.03 -15.81
C VAL A 153 -17.69 16.36 -14.78
N GLY A 154 -19.01 16.54 -14.88
CA GLY A 154 -19.99 15.95 -13.95
C GLY A 154 -19.90 14.43 -13.84
N CYS A 155 -19.86 13.72 -14.97
CA CYS A 155 -19.79 12.26 -14.99
C CYS A 155 -18.48 11.71 -14.42
N GLU A 156 -17.35 12.35 -14.75
CA GLU A 156 -16.05 11.83 -14.33
C GLU A 156 -15.79 12.11 -12.85
N THR A 157 -16.37 13.18 -12.33
CA THR A 157 -16.32 13.58 -10.92
C THR A 157 -17.08 12.64 -9.95
N SER A 158 -17.78 11.60 -10.38
CA SER A 158 -18.52 10.72 -9.45
C SER A 158 -17.64 9.66 -8.75
N SER A 159 -16.58 10.04 -8.01
CA SER A 159 -15.83 9.07 -7.19
C SER A 159 -15.57 9.60 -5.77
N ASP A 160 -16.36 9.11 -4.82
CA ASP A 160 -16.59 9.70 -3.49
C ASP A 160 -15.49 9.50 -2.43
N TYR A 161 -14.29 8.99 -2.77
CA TYR A 161 -13.33 8.58 -1.74
C TYR A 161 -11.86 8.98 -2.02
N GLN A 162 -11.27 9.69 -1.05
CA GLN A 162 -9.85 10.06 -1.03
C GLN A 162 -8.98 8.84 -0.70
N THR A 163 -8.19 8.35 -1.67
CA THR A 163 -7.34 7.14 -1.53
C THR A 163 -5.98 7.38 -0.87
N SER A 164 -5.61 8.62 -0.54
CA SER A 164 -4.24 8.95 -0.10
C SER A 164 -3.82 8.26 1.21
N SER A 165 -4.76 8.04 2.13
CA SER A 165 -4.52 7.31 3.38
C SER A 165 -4.25 5.82 3.11
N LEU A 166 -5.01 5.24 2.17
CA LEU A 166 -4.86 3.86 1.74
C LEU A 166 -3.54 3.63 0.99
N GLU A 167 -3.15 4.54 0.09
CA GLU A 167 -1.84 4.50 -0.58
C GLU A 167 -0.68 4.60 0.43
N ALA A 168 -0.85 5.41 1.47
CA ALA A 168 0.12 5.49 2.57
C ALA A 168 0.21 4.16 3.32
N PHE A 169 -0.92 3.49 3.59
CA PHE A 169 -0.94 2.17 4.22
C PHE A 169 -0.25 1.11 3.35
N HIS A 170 -0.51 1.07 2.04
CA HIS A 170 0.19 0.16 1.12
C HIS A 170 1.72 0.36 1.15
N SER A 171 2.17 1.60 1.28
CA SER A 171 3.61 1.89 1.43
C SER A 171 4.18 1.33 2.74
N VAL A 172 3.38 1.31 3.82
CA VAL A 172 3.76 0.67 5.10
C VAL A 172 3.83 -0.84 4.92
N ILE A 173 2.84 -1.47 4.29
CA ILE A 173 2.86 -2.93 4.03
C ILE A 173 4.14 -3.35 3.33
N ILE A 174 4.54 -2.64 2.27
CA ILE A 174 5.76 -2.97 1.51
C ILE A 174 7.02 -2.90 2.39
N ARG A 175 7.05 -2.05 3.42
CA ARG A 175 8.17 -1.95 4.36
C ARG A 175 8.25 -3.14 5.32
N PHE A 176 7.11 -3.67 5.76
CA PHE A 176 7.06 -4.79 6.72
C PHE A 176 7.07 -6.17 6.03
N ALA A 177 6.48 -6.26 4.84
CA ALA A 177 6.40 -7.43 3.99
C ALA A 177 6.80 -7.08 2.54
N PRO A 178 8.12 -6.91 2.26
CA PRO A 178 8.61 -6.69 0.91
C PRO A 178 8.23 -7.86 -0.03
N LYS A 179 7.81 -7.54 -1.25
CA LYS A 179 7.42 -8.53 -2.27
C LYS A 179 8.57 -9.44 -2.74
N SER A 180 9.82 -8.99 -2.54
CA SER A 180 11.02 -9.73 -2.93
C SER A 180 11.43 -10.81 -1.94
N VAL A 181 10.70 -10.98 -0.84
CA VAL A 181 11.01 -11.95 0.20
C VAL A 181 9.82 -12.89 0.37
N VAL A 182 10.10 -14.20 0.37
CA VAL A 182 9.09 -15.23 0.59
C VAL A 182 8.90 -15.42 2.10
N TYR A 183 7.64 -15.45 2.53
CA TYR A 183 7.26 -15.69 3.91
C TYR A 183 6.26 -16.85 3.97
N PRO A 184 6.38 -17.76 4.97
CA PRO A 184 5.28 -18.65 5.31
C PRO A 184 4.04 -17.84 5.68
N PHE A 185 2.85 -18.44 5.51
CA PHE A 185 1.56 -17.78 5.75
C PHE A 185 1.50 -17.00 7.07
N VAL A 186 1.80 -17.67 8.19
CA VAL A 186 1.80 -17.05 9.53
C VAL A 186 2.79 -15.89 9.62
N GLY A 187 3.98 -16.04 9.06
CA GLY A 187 4.99 -14.99 9.04
C GLY A 187 4.55 -13.77 8.23
N MET A 188 3.88 -13.98 7.09
CA MET A 188 3.28 -12.90 6.29
C MET A 188 2.18 -12.20 7.09
N MET A 189 1.24 -12.97 7.67
CA MET A 189 0.13 -12.46 8.46
C MET A 189 0.61 -11.58 9.62
N CYS A 190 1.55 -12.04 10.43
CA CYS A 190 2.12 -11.27 11.54
C CYS A 190 2.78 -9.96 11.06
N ARG A 191 3.47 -9.97 9.90
CA ARG A 191 4.06 -8.75 9.32
C ARG A 191 2.99 -7.75 8.87
N LEU A 192 1.89 -8.23 8.31
CA LEU A 192 0.75 -7.38 7.96
C LEU A 192 0.08 -6.78 9.20
N TYR A 193 -0.02 -7.54 10.29
CA TYR A 193 -0.53 -7.01 11.57
C TYR A 193 0.38 -5.95 12.17
N LEU A 194 1.71 -6.16 12.14
CA LEU A 194 2.69 -5.14 12.52
C LEU A 194 2.57 -3.88 11.66
N ALA A 195 2.36 -4.04 10.34
CA ALA A 195 2.11 -2.90 9.45
C ALA A 195 0.82 -2.15 9.84
N GLY A 196 -0.24 -2.89 10.18
CA GLY A 196 -1.50 -2.34 10.67
C GLY A 196 -1.33 -1.56 11.98
N MET A 197 -0.68 -2.14 12.99
CA MET A 197 -0.40 -1.48 14.27
C MET A 197 0.42 -0.21 14.06
N HIS A 198 1.51 -0.30 13.29
CA HIS A 198 2.36 0.84 12.97
C HIS A 198 1.56 1.96 12.28
N PHE A 199 0.72 1.61 11.31
CA PHE A 199 -0.11 2.57 10.59
C PHE A 199 -1.14 3.23 11.51
N ASN A 200 -1.83 2.45 12.33
CA ASN A 200 -2.85 2.94 13.26
C ASN A 200 -2.28 3.97 14.24
N GLU A 201 -1.10 3.69 14.80
CA GLU A 201 -0.41 4.62 15.69
C GLU A 201 0.03 5.89 14.95
N ASN A 202 0.48 5.77 13.70
CA ASN A 202 1.17 6.85 12.99
C ASN A 202 0.34 7.62 11.96
N VAL A 203 -0.91 7.24 11.69
CA VAL A 203 -1.76 7.87 10.66
C VAL A 203 -2.17 9.30 11.05
N LYS A 204 -2.48 9.51 12.34
CA LYS A 204 -2.94 10.80 12.90
C LYS A 204 -1.83 11.74 13.35
N ARG A 205 -0.57 11.47 12.99
CA ARG A 205 0.56 12.34 13.35
C ARG A 205 0.33 13.78 12.92
N GLN A 206 0.51 14.67 13.88
CA GLN A 206 0.36 16.11 13.72
C GLN A 206 1.49 16.70 12.85
N GLN A 207 1.27 17.91 12.35
CA GLN A 207 2.33 18.66 11.68
C GLN A 207 3.36 19.12 12.71
N ALA A 208 4.63 18.92 12.41
CA ALA A 208 5.73 19.37 13.25
C ALA A 208 5.82 20.90 13.23
N THR A 209 6.16 21.48 14.38
CA THR A 209 6.38 22.92 14.56
C THR A 209 7.79 23.18 15.07
N SER A 210 8.36 24.34 14.74
CA SER A 210 9.61 24.86 15.30
C SER A 210 9.40 26.31 15.69
N LYS A 211 9.67 26.66 16.96
CA LYS A 211 9.40 28.01 17.50
C LYS A 211 7.97 28.51 17.22
N GLY A 212 6.99 27.62 17.32
CA GLY A 212 5.58 27.92 17.04
C GLY A 212 5.17 27.95 15.56
N GLN A 213 6.11 27.85 14.62
CA GLN A 213 5.82 27.85 13.18
C GLN A 213 5.72 26.43 12.60
N ALA A 214 4.70 26.21 11.77
CA ALA A 214 4.48 24.92 11.12
C ALA A 214 5.56 24.62 10.06
N LEU A 215 6.15 23.42 10.14
CA LEU A 215 7.23 23.02 9.24
C LEU A 215 6.70 22.47 7.92
N PHE A 216 7.30 22.92 6.82
CA PHE A 216 7.02 22.45 5.47
C PHE A 216 8.30 22.00 4.78
N LYS A 217 8.18 21.02 3.90
CA LYS A 217 9.23 20.66 2.95
C LYS A 217 8.78 20.96 1.53
N VAL A 218 9.68 21.46 0.71
CA VAL A 218 9.43 21.65 -0.72
C VAL A 218 9.53 20.29 -1.40
N ALA A 219 8.48 19.89 -2.10
CA ALA A 219 8.44 18.68 -2.91
C ALA A 219 8.17 19.03 -4.37
N TYR A 220 8.70 18.23 -5.28
CA TYR A 220 8.48 18.34 -6.73
C TYR A 220 7.77 17.07 -7.24
N PRO A 221 6.44 16.96 -7.07
CA PRO A 221 5.72 15.79 -7.54
C PRO A 221 5.81 15.67 -9.07
N LYS A 222 6.06 14.46 -9.59
CA LYS A 222 6.15 14.20 -11.04
C LYS A 222 4.95 14.79 -11.82
N TYR A 223 3.74 14.66 -11.29
CA TYR A 223 2.52 15.17 -11.94
C TYR A 223 2.47 16.70 -12.04
N LYS A 224 3.24 17.45 -11.23
CA LYS A 224 3.34 18.91 -11.29
C LYS A 224 4.39 19.41 -12.28
N LYS A 225 5.08 18.51 -13.01
CA LYS A 225 6.02 18.83 -14.10
C LYS A 225 7.02 19.94 -13.73
N GLY A 226 7.74 19.77 -12.62
CA GLY A 226 8.75 20.72 -12.15
C GLY A 226 8.24 21.86 -11.27
N LYS A 227 6.92 22.03 -11.09
CA LYS A 227 6.38 23.03 -10.15
C LYS A 227 6.51 22.56 -8.69
N PRO A 228 7.04 23.41 -7.77
CA PRO A 228 7.18 23.06 -6.37
C PRO A 228 5.82 23.00 -5.66
N MET A 229 5.78 22.26 -4.55
CA MET A 229 4.64 22.18 -3.65
C MET A 229 5.14 22.06 -2.21
N ALA A 230 4.62 22.90 -1.32
CA ALA A 230 4.82 22.75 0.11
C ALA A 230 4.08 21.50 0.61
N LYS A 231 4.78 20.60 1.29
CA LYS A 231 4.19 19.46 1.99
C LYS A 231 4.41 19.63 3.49
N PRO A 232 3.37 19.47 4.33
CA PRO A 232 3.54 19.54 5.78
C PRO A 232 4.49 18.44 6.24
N VAL A 233 5.46 18.79 7.08
CA VAL A 233 6.33 17.82 7.74
C VAL A 233 5.59 17.33 8.97
N LYS A 234 5.31 16.03 9.06
CA LYS A 234 4.69 15.43 10.25
C LYS A 234 5.73 15.22 11.35
N THR A 235 5.28 15.16 12.61
CA THR A 235 6.10 14.77 13.77
C THR A 235 6.77 13.41 13.55
N LYS A 236 7.84 13.11 14.30
CA LYS A 236 8.52 11.81 14.18
C LYS A 236 7.54 10.65 14.45
N PRO A 237 7.68 9.50 13.76
CA PRO A 237 6.92 8.31 14.10
C PRO A 237 7.18 7.86 15.53
N THR A 238 6.15 7.32 16.17
CA THR A 238 6.23 6.63 17.46
C THR A 238 6.12 5.12 17.23
N TYR A 239 6.55 4.35 18.23
CA TYR A 239 6.60 2.89 18.18
C TYR A 239 6.12 2.27 19.50
N GLU A 240 5.11 2.86 20.14
CA GLU A 240 4.58 2.36 21.41
C GLU A 240 3.99 0.95 21.26
N TYR A 241 3.40 0.64 20.11
CA TYR A 241 2.97 -0.74 19.80
C TYR A 241 4.11 -1.76 19.92
N VAL A 242 5.36 -1.36 19.66
CA VAL A 242 6.54 -2.23 19.83
C VAL A 242 6.85 -2.40 21.31
N SER A 243 6.85 -1.32 22.08
CA SER A 243 7.04 -1.36 23.54
C SER A 243 6.02 -2.28 24.21
N GLU A 244 4.76 -2.17 23.82
CA GLU A 244 3.67 -3.03 24.31
C GLU A 244 3.84 -4.49 23.89
N LEU A 245 4.23 -4.76 22.64
CA LEU A 245 4.54 -6.11 22.18
C LEU A 245 5.69 -6.73 22.96
N MET A 246 6.76 -5.97 23.17
CA MET A 246 7.92 -6.44 23.92
C MET A 246 7.56 -6.74 25.37
N ARG A 247 6.74 -5.88 25.99
CA ARG A 247 6.19 -6.15 27.32
C ARG A 247 5.38 -7.45 27.30
N LEU A 248 4.41 -7.59 26.40
CA LEU A 248 3.57 -8.79 26.26
C LEU A 248 4.41 -10.06 26.10
N VAL A 249 5.45 -10.02 25.25
CA VAL A 249 6.37 -11.14 25.04
C VAL A 249 7.00 -11.54 26.37
N PHE A 250 7.61 -10.62 27.11
CA PHE A 250 8.37 -10.98 28.31
C PHE A 250 7.51 -11.23 29.55
N THR A 251 6.35 -10.59 29.68
CA THR A 251 5.51 -10.70 30.88
C THR A 251 4.44 -11.78 30.79
N GLU A 252 3.99 -12.14 29.58
CA GLU A 252 2.84 -13.03 29.39
C GLU A 252 3.18 -14.23 28.50
N VAL A 253 3.82 -14.01 27.34
CA VAL A 253 4.09 -15.11 26.39
C VAL A 253 5.28 -15.97 26.79
N PHE A 254 6.36 -15.37 27.28
CA PHE A 254 7.56 -16.11 27.68
C PHE A 254 7.32 -17.04 28.88
N PRO A 255 6.54 -16.65 29.91
CA PRO A 255 6.17 -17.55 31.00
C PRO A 255 5.26 -18.72 30.57
N GLU A 256 4.31 -18.49 29.67
CA GLU A 256 3.34 -19.50 29.24
C GLU A 256 3.15 -19.53 27.71
N PRO A 257 4.17 -19.96 26.94
CA PRO A 257 4.12 -19.85 25.47
C PRO A 257 3.07 -20.79 24.85
N GLY A 258 2.79 -21.93 25.49
CA GLY A 258 1.90 -22.97 24.97
C GLY A 258 0.51 -22.43 24.61
N ARG A 259 -0.10 -21.65 25.51
CA ARG A 259 -1.41 -21.04 25.31
C ARG A 259 -1.46 -20.13 24.06
N PHE A 260 -0.45 -19.28 23.89
CA PHE A 260 -0.41 -18.35 22.75
C PHE A 260 -0.09 -19.08 21.44
N VAL A 261 0.77 -20.09 21.48
CA VAL A 261 1.09 -20.93 20.32
C VAL A 261 -0.13 -21.73 19.88
N GLU A 262 -0.89 -22.29 20.81
CA GLU A 262 -2.15 -23.00 20.53
C GLU A 262 -3.17 -22.04 19.89
N GLN A 263 -3.32 -20.84 20.45
CA GLN A 263 -4.19 -19.80 19.91
C GLN A 263 -3.84 -19.44 18.45
N LEU A 264 -2.54 -19.36 18.12
CA LEU A 264 -2.06 -19.08 16.78
C LEU A 264 -2.22 -20.30 15.84
N SER A 265 -2.00 -21.50 16.35
CA SER A 265 -2.11 -22.75 15.59
C SER A 265 -3.55 -23.05 15.15
N ALA A 266 -4.54 -22.50 15.87
CA ALA A 266 -5.95 -22.57 15.50
C ALA A 266 -6.32 -21.72 14.26
N VAL A 267 -5.39 -20.90 13.74
CA VAL A 267 -5.65 -20.11 12.53
C VAL A 267 -5.63 -21.03 11.30
N PRO A 268 -6.74 -21.09 10.51
CA PRO A 268 -6.77 -21.91 9.31
C PRO A 268 -5.79 -21.34 8.26
N VAL A 269 -4.85 -22.16 7.83
CA VAL A 269 -3.92 -21.83 6.74
C VAL A 269 -4.59 -22.21 5.42
N PRO A 270 -4.83 -21.26 4.50
CA PRO A 270 -5.38 -21.57 3.19
C PRO A 270 -4.46 -22.50 2.40
N GLU A 271 -5.04 -23.37 1.59
CA GLU A 271 -4.27 -24.16 0.62
C GLU A 271 -3.58 -23.27 -0.42
N ASP A 272 -2.50 -23.79 -0.99
CA ASP A 272 -1.83 -23.12 -2.09
C ASP A 272 -2.79 -22.95 -3.27
N LEU A 273 -2.68 -21.83 -4.00
CA LEU A 273 -3.49 -21.60 -5.21
C LEU A 273 -3.31 -22.69 -6.27
N SER A 274 -2.21 -23.44 -6.22
CA SER A 274 -1.94 -24.57 -7.11
C SER A 274 -2.74 -25.84 -6.75
N ALA A 275 -3.28 -25.95 -5.53
CA ALA A 275 -3.97 -27.14 -5.05
C ALA A 275 -5.26 -27.44 -5.83
N GLN A 276 -5.89 -26.40 -6.40
CA GLN A 276 -7.08 -26.55 -7.25
C GLN A 276 -6.79 -27.09 -8.66
N PHE A 277 -5.52 -27.24 -9.04
CA PHE A 277 -5.12 -27.70 -10.37
C PHE A 277 -4.56 -29.12 -10.31
N GLU A 278 -4.81 -29.89 -11.37
CA GLU A 278 -4.24 -31.22 -11.53
C GLU A 278 -2.71 -31.14 -11.65
N LYS A 279 -2.01 -31.93 -10.84
CA LYS A 279 -0.55 -31.95 -10.82
C LYS A 279 -0.05 -32.88 -11.92
N VAL A 280 0.63 -32.30 -12.91
CA VAL A 280 1.32 -33.06 -13.96
C VAL A 280 2.61 -33.67 -13.38
N PRO A 281 2.94 -34.95 -13.67
CA PRO A 281 4.20 -35.54 -13.24
C PRO A 281 5.41 -34.75 -13.71
N LYS A 282 6.45 -34.68 -12.86
CA LYS A 282 7.66 -33.91 -13.12
C LYS A 282 8.33 -34.33 -14.43
N GLU A 283 8.31 -35.63 -14.73
CA GLU A 283 8.93 -36.25 -15.90
C GLU A 283 8.29 -35.73 -17.20
N VAL A 284 6.97 -35.54 -17.20
CA VAL A 284 6.23 -34.98 -18.34
C VAL A 284 6.57 -33.50 -18.53
N VAL A 285 6.68 -32.73 -17.44
CA VAL A 285 7.03 -31.30 -17.51
C VAL A 285 8.48 -31.10 -17.98
N VAL A 286 9.41 -31.93 -17.50
CA VAL A 286 10.84 -31.86 -17.88
C VAL A 286 11.04 -32.27 -19.34
N SER A 287 10.39 -33.34 -19.80
CA SER A 287 10.49 -33.78 -21.20
C SER A 287 9.91 -32.75 -22.19
N ALA A 288 8.91 -31.98 -21.78
CA ALA A 288 8.35 -30.88 -22.56
C ALA A 288 9.14 -29.55 -22.43
N HIS A 289 10.15 -29.47 -21.56
CA HIS A 289 10.88 -28.23 -21.31
C HIS A 289 11.88 -27.93 -22.45
N VAL A 290 11.60 -26.88 -23.23
CA VAL A 290 12.51 -26.40 -24.28
C VAL A 290 13.23 -25.14 -23.80
N SER A 291 14.55 -25.24 -23.60
CA SER A 291 15.39 -24.09 -23.27
C SER A 291 15.56 -23.17 -24.49
N ARG A 292 15.43 -21.86 -24.27
CA ARG A 292 15.73 -20.83 -25.29
C ARG A 292 17.23 -20.63 -25.54
N PHE A 293 18.08 -21.24 -24.71
CA PHE A 293 19.53 -21.21 -24.84
C PHE A 293 20.00 -22.55 -25.38
N SER A 294 19.80 -22.80 -26.67
CA SER A 294 20.46 -23.92 -27.34
C SER A 294 21.95 -23.58 -27.48
N ARG A 295 22.83 -24.40 -26.90
CA ARG A 295 24.20 -24.51 -27.41
C ARG A 295 24.06 -25.00 -28.85
N ALA A 296 24.44 -24.16 -29.81
CA ALA A 296 24.57 -24.58 -31.20
C ALA A 296 25.61 -25.71 -31.24
N ALA A 297 25.14 -26.95 -31.35
CA ALA A 297 25.97 -28.10 -31.65
C ALA A 297 26.14 -28.14 -33.17
N GLY A 298 27.38 -28.36 -33.60
CA GLY A 298 27.92 -28.14 -34.93
C GLY A 298 27.12 -28.77 -36.08
N GLY A 299 27.07 -28.03 -37.18
CA GLY A 299 27.03 -28.65 -38.51
C GLY A 299 28.39 -29.32 -38.82
N PRO A 300 28.42 -30.31 -39.72
CA PRO A 300 29.60 -31.14 -39.97
C PRO A 300 30.71 -30.38 -40.70
N ASP A 301 31.88 -30.41 -40.06
CA ASP A 301 33.24 -30.47 -40.58
C ASP A 301 33.68 -29.62 -41.78
N HIS A 302 34.55 -28.64 -41.50
CA HIS A 302 35.89 -28.63 -42.08
C HIS A 302 36.94 -28.16 -41.06
N ASP A 303 37.97 -28.99 -40.95
CA ASP A 303 39.07 -29.05 -39.99
C ASP A 303 40.10 -27.90 -40.13
N ALA A 304 40.58 -27.39 -38.99
CA ALA A 304 41.97 -26.95 -38.74
C ALA A 304 42.10 -26.42 -37.30
N GLY A 305 42.77 -27.19 -36.44
CA GLY A 305 42.82 -27.00 -35.00
C GLY A 305 43.70 -25.86 -34.47
N THR A 306 43.55 -25.57 -33.18
CA THR A 306 44.63 -25.63 -32.17
C THR A 306 43.99 -25.53 -30.77
N GLN A 307 44.49 -26.36 -29.85
CA GLN A 307 43.96 -26.68 -28.53
C GLN A 307 44.16 -25.56 -27.49
N HIS A 308 43.18 -25.37 -26.60
CA HIS A 308 43.48 -25.12 -25.20
C HIS A 308 42.51 -25.89 -24.30
N THR A 309 43.12 -26.69 -23.42
CA THR A 309 42.55 -27.68 -22.50
C THR A 309 41.51 -27.11 -21.55
N ALA A 310 40.31 -27.70 -21.53
CA ALA A 310 39.33 -27.53 -20.46
C ALA A 310 39.64 -28.50 -19.30
N ARG A 311 39.83 -27.96 -18.10
CA ARG A 311 39.72 -28.71 -16.84
C ARG A 311 38.26 -28.69 -16.39
N PRO A 312 37.72 -29.78 -15.84
CA PRO A 312 36.33 -29.87 -15.40
C PRO A 312 36.18 -29.25 -14.00
N ASP A 313 35.36 -28.20 -13.88
CA ASP A 313 34.88 -27.76 -12.57
C ASP A 313 33.72 -28.67 -12.14
N GLN A 314 33.96 -29.34 -11.02
CA GLN A 314 33.05 -30.25 -10.35
C GLN A 314 31.82 -29.49 -9.82
N GLU A 315 30.64 -29.89 -10.28
CA GLU A 315 29.38 -29.58 -9.60
C GLU A 315 29.35 -30.29 -8.25
N THR A 316 29.18 -29.51 -7.17
CA THR A 316 28.92 -30.05 -5.82
C THR A 316 27.41 -30.18 -5.61
N PRO A 317 26.88 -31.39 -5.32
CA PRO A 317 25.45 -31.60 -5.09
C PRO A 317 25.00 -31.09 -3.72
N GLY A 318 23.86 -30.41 -3.68
CA GLY A 318 23.14 -30.10 -2.45
C GLY A 318 22.53 -31.37 -1.86
N VAL A 319 22.98 -31.76 -0.68
CA VAL A 319 22.48 -32.92 0.07
C VAL A 319 21.22 -32.53 0.84
N SER A 320 20.10 -33.14 0.46
CA SER A 320 18.96 -33.41 1.33
C SER A 320 19.32 -34.53 2.30
N GLY A 321 19.02 -34.38 3.58
CA GLY A 321 19.16 -35.44 4.57
C GLY A 321 17.95 -35.48 5.49
N GLU A 322 16.93 -36.22 5.08
CA GLU A 322 16.12 -37.01 6.02
C GLU A 322 16.82 -38.35 6.17
N GLN A 323 17.05 -38.81 7.40
CA GLN A 323 16.92 -40.24 7.73
C GLN A 323 16.79 -40.41 9.24
N HIS A 324 15.83 -41.25 9.59
CA HIS A 324 15.47 -41.73 10.90
C HIS A 324 16.17 -43.07 11.15
N MET A 325 16.37 -43.38 12.45
CA MET A 325 16.30 -44.71 13.11
C MET A 325 17.60 -45.40 13.59
N GLN A 326 17.59 -45.71 14.90
CA GLN A 326 18.28 -46.76 15.70
C GLN A 326 19.83 -46.72 15.78
N GLU A 327 20.51 -46.84 16.93
CA GLU A 327 20.23 -47.32 18.30
C GLU A 327 20.63 -46.29 19.37
#